data_AF-A0A6L7QMM7-F1
#
_entry.id   AF-A0A6L7QMM7-F1
#
_cell.length_a   1.000
_cell.length_b   1.000
_cell.length_c   1.000
_cell.angle_alpha   90.00
_cell.angle_beta   90.00
_cell.angle_gamma   90.00
#
_symmetry.space_group_name_H-M   'P 1'
#
loop_
_entity.id
_entity.type
_entity.pdbx_description
1 polymer ?
#
loop_
_entity_poly.entity_id
_entity_poly.type
_entity_poly.pdbx_seq_one_letter_code
_entity_poly.pdbx_strand_id
1 'polypeptide(L)'
;MKSINKISIALLVSALMVGSAFGHQGEMKFMFQFPDHLTPVLDGDMSDWDIVSDVYKIKAENMFNQFGAPMDLSDFNASLIWGYNINDGKAYFSAWVADDYINDTEKWSTTTDWDHSGGIFRGFDQGDDFETRWASAQAQRYDLAGPIFSSSGYYTRIIDGTKAWAGTSPYVEWAGQFLRGDVNTQEPAEMFGEYSIVPFDDIHPDGADQSVQHAWVEGTVVGIEVNWGDKDADPGSYDDAYWSGFGGVGASRDADQFGDYLLAPIEEGLPEAGATAVEASTWGQIKSSF
;
A
#
# COMPACT_ATOMS: atom_id res chain seq x y z
N MET A 1 -52.03 9.75 5.13
CA MET A 1 -51.46 8.92 4.05
C MET A 1 -49.96 8.93 4.19
N LYS A 2 -49.34 7.77 3.94
CA LYS A 2 -48.05 7.31 4.48
C LYS A 2 -46.84 8.14 4.06
N SER A 3 -45.88 8.21 4.98
CA SER A 3 -44.47 8.57 4.77
C SER A 3 -43.85 7.75 3.64
N ILE A 4 -43.20 8.41 2.69
CA ILE A 4 -42.34 7.76 1.70
C ILE A 4 -40.91 7.93 2.18
N ASN A 5 -40.30 6.79 2.50
CA ASN A 5 -38.93 6.63 2.95
C ASN A 5 -37.93 7.29 2.01
N LYS A 6 -36.98 8.03 2.59
CA LYS A 6 -35.72 8.38 1.97
C LYS A 6 -34.83 7.13 2.00
N ILE A 7 -34.75 6.44 0.87
CA ILE A 7 -33.65 5.52 0.56
C ILE A 7 -33.12 6.02 -0.78
N SER A 8 -32.13 6.90 -0.72
CA SER A 8 -31.30 7.22 -1.87
C SER A 8 -30.15 6.22 -1.86
N ILE A 9 -30.36 5.07 -2.51
CA ILE A 9 -29.25 4.21 -2.93
C ILE A 9 -28.64 4.91 -4.14
N ALA A 10 -27.41 5.39 -3.99
CA ALA A 10 -26.61 5.94 -5.06
C ALA A 10 -26.33 4.84 -6.08
N LEU A 11 -27.04 4.89 -7.21
CA LEU A 11 -26.69 4.20 -8.43
C LEU A 11 -25.73 5.14 -9.19
N LEU A 12 -24.43 4.88 -9.09
CA LEU A 12 -23.47 5.43 -10.05
C LEU A 12 -22.77 4.27 -10.76
N VAL A 13 -23.34 3.87 -11.90
CA VAL A 13 -22.62 3.13 -12.94
C VAL A 13 -22.63 4.07 -14.14
N SER A 14 -21.46 4.49 -14.60
CA SER A 14 -21.30 5.12 -15.91
C SER A 14 -19.87 4.95 -16.43
N ALA A 15 -19.67 3.79 -17.07
CA ALA A 15 -18.83 3.60 -18.27
C ALA A 15 -17.49 4.35 -18.33
N LEU A 16 -16.45 3.75 -17.75
CA LEU A 16 -15.10 3.89 -18.28
C LEU A 16 -14.85 2.77 -19.28
N MET A 17 -14.20 3.11 -20.38
CA MET A 17 -13.90 2.18 -21.47
C MET A 17 -13.06 1.04 -20.92
N VAL A 18 -13.65 -0.16 -20.84
CA VAL A 18 -12.91 -1.41 -20.67
C VAL A 18 -12.18 -1.66 -21.98
N GLY A 19 -10.99 -1.07 -22.13
CA GLY A 19 -9.93 -1.75 -22.83
C GLY A 19 -9.79 -3.11 -22.16
N SER A 20 -9.92 -4.19 -22.92
CA SER A 20 -9.82 -5.54 -22.39
C SER A 20 -8.37 -5.78 -21.98
N ALA A 21 -7.99 -5.38 -20.77
CA ALA A 21 -6.76 -5.83 -20.14
C ALA A 21 -6.97 -7.30 -19.74
N PHE A 22 -6.57 -8.19 -20.64
CA PHE A 22 -6.52 -9.62 -20.38
C PHE A 22 -5.26 -9.90 -19.54
N GLY A 23 -5.36 -9.72 -18.22
CA GLY A 23 -4.30 -10.08 -17.28
C GLY A 23 -4.41 -9.32 -15.96
N HIS A 24 -5.33 -9.71 -15.08
CA HIS A 24 -5.39 -9.19 -13.71
C HIS A 24 -5.77 -10.31 -12.74
N GLN A 25 -5.20 -10.23 -11.53
CA GLN A 25 -5.32 -11.26 -10.50
C GLN A 25 -6.32 -10.84 -9.42
N GLY A 26 -7.09 -11.80 -8.93
CA GLY A 26 -7.98 -11.61 -7.79
C GLY A 26 -9.19 -10.71 -8.05
N GLU A 27 -9.81 -10.27 -6.95
CA GLU A 27 -10.93 -9.34 -6.96
C GLU A 27 -10.39 -7.90 -6.89
N MET A 28 -10.95 -7.01 -7.72
CA MET A 28 -10.64 -5.58 -7.68
C MET A 28 -10.82 -5.00 -6.26
N LYS A 29 -9.83 -4.23 -5.82
CA LYS A 29 -9.84 -3.48 -4.55
C LYS A 29 -9.98 -1.99 -4.82
N PHE A 30 -10.10 -1.20 -3.75
CA PHE A 30 -10.23 0.24 -3.83
C PHE A 30 -9.01 0.91 -3.19
N MET A 31 -8.54 1.99 -3.80
CA MET A 31 -7.51 2.86 -3.23
C MET A 31 -8.18 4.09 -2.60
N PHE A 32 -7.93 4.33 -1.33
CA PHE A 32 -8.59 5.39 -0.57
C PHE A 32 -8.07 6.78 -0.98
N GLN A 33 -8.96 7.73 -1.27
CA GLN A 33 -8.51 9.10 -1.54
C GLN A 33 -8.50 9.95 -0.27
N PHE A 34 -7.31 10.36 0.17
CA PHE A 34 -7.16 11.31 1.25
C PHE A 34 -7.50 12.72 0.78
N PRO A 35 -8.37 13.47 1.48
CA PRO A 35 -8.45 14.92 1.27
C PRO A 35 -7.17 15.61 1.79
N ASP A 36 -6.82 16.77 1.23
CA ASP A 36 -5.53 17.45 1.47
C ASP A 36 -5.19 17.69 2.94
N HIS A 37 -6.20 17.85 3.81
CA HIS A 37 -6.01 18.12 5.23
C HIS A 37 -5.97 16.86 6.10
N LEU A 38 -6.12 15.67 5.51
CA LEU A 38 -6.04 14.36 6.18
C LEU A 38 -5.02 13.43 5.52
N THR A 39 -4.13 13.94 4.66
CA THR A 39 -3.00 13.12 4.17
C THR A 39 -2.16 12.65 5.35
N PRO A 40 -1.71 11.38 5.39
CA PRO A 40 -0.91 10.86 6.49
C PRO A 40 0.36 11.68 6.74
N VAL A 41 0.64 11.94 8.01
CA VAL A 41 1.92 12.46 8.48
C VAL A 41 2.80 11.24 8.79
N LEU A 42 3.88 11.07 8.03
CA LEU A 42 4.77 9.92 8.23
C LEU A 42 5.55 10.06 9.54
N ASP A 43 5.02 9.51 10.63
CA ASP A 43 5.60 9.51 11.97
C ASP A 43 5.52 8.16 12.70
N GLY A 44 4.93 7.15 12.04
CA GLY A 44 4.75 5.80 12.54
C GLY A 44 3.52 5.64 13.42
N ASP A 45 2.69 6.65 13.59
CA ASP A 45 1.41 6.57 14.31
C ASP A 45 0.29 6.10 13.37
N MET A 46 -0.58 5.22 13.87
CA MET A 46 -1.66 4.63 13.05
C MET A 46 -2.89 5.53 12.91
N SER A 47 -3.00 6.60 13.71
CA SER A 47 -4.25 7.36 13.86
C SER A 47 -4.68 8.09 12.59
N ASP A 48 -3.75 8.47 11.70
CA ASP A 48 -4.08 9.04 10.39
C ASP A 48 -4.86 8.07 9.50
N TRP A 49 -4.75 6.77 9.77
CA TRP A 49 -5.37 5.71 9.00
C TRP A 49 -6.72 5.25 9.57
N ASP A 50 -7.11 5.72 10.76
CA ASP A 50 -8.37 5.35 11.43
C ASP A 50 -9.63 5.77 10.64
N ILE A 51 -9.50 6.78 9.78
CA ILE A 51 -10.59 7.23 8.90
C ILE A 51 -10.88 6.24 7.77
N VAL A 52 -9.96 5.30 7.49
CA VAL A 52 -10.07 4.38 6.36
C VAL A 52 -10.90 3.16 6.76
N SER A 53 -12.05 3.01 6.11
CA SER A 53 -12.97 1.90 6.38
C SER A 53 -12.42 0.55 5.85
N ASP A 54 -12.99 -0.55 6.36
CA ASP A 54 -12.50 -1.91 6.07
C ASP A 54 -12.60 -2.32 4.59
N VAL A 55 -13.38 -1.61 3.76
CA VAL A 55 -13.50 -1.91 2.33
C VAL A 55 -12.21 -1.63 1.54
N TYR A 56 -11.31 -0.78 2.07
CA TYR A 56 -10.02 -0.46 1.45
C TYR A 56 -8.88 -1.35 1.97
N LYS A 57 -9.15 -2.22 2.95
CA LYS A 57 -8.13 -3.00 3.62
C LYS A 57 -7.92 -4.35 2.94
N ILE A 58 -6.67 -4.71 2.68
CA ILE A 58 -6.30 -6.12 2.53
C ILE A 58 -5.95 -6.63 3.92
N LYS A 59 -6.67 -7.66 4.37
CA LYS A 59 -6.42 -8.34 5.65
C LYS A 59 -5.76 -9.68 5.38
N ALA A 60 -4.93 -10.17 6.30
CA ALA A 60 -4.25 -11.46 6.18
C ALA A 60 -5.19 -12.62 5.79
N GLU A 61 -6.39 -12.68 6.37
CA GLU A 61 -7.42 -13.67 6.04
C GLU A 61 -7.82 -13.73 4.55
N ASN A 62 -7.55 -12.67 3.79
CA ASN A 62 -7.83 -12.55 2.36
C ASN A 62 -6.56 -12.60 1.49
N MET A 63 -5.39 -12.80 2.07
CA MET A 63 -4.12 -12.90 1.35
C MET A 63 -3.92 -14.32 0.79
N PHE A 64 -3.12 -14.39 -0.28
CA PHE A 64 -2.77 -15.64 -0.95
C PHE A 64 -1.35 -16.06 -0.54
N ASN A 65 -1.16 -17.33 -0.22
CA ASN A 65 0.19 -17.86 -0.03
C ASN A 65 0.74 -18.44 -1.34
N GLN A 66 1.91 -17.95 -1.80
CA GLN A 66 2.55 -18.49 -3.00
C GLN A 66 3.20 -19.87 -2.79
N PHE A 67 3.49 -20.26 -1.53
CA PHE A 67 4.09 -21.56 -1.19
C PHE A 67 3.09 -22.57 -0.60
N GLY A 68 1.83 -22.15 -0.42
CA GLY A 68 0.72 -23.04 -0.07
C GLY A 68 0.59 -23.40 1.41
N ALA A 69 1.33 -22.74 2.32
CA ALA A 69 1.06 -22.87 3.75
C ALA A 69 -0.33 -22.26 4.08
N PRO A 70 -1.11 -22.91 4.95
CA PRO A 70 -2.41 -22.39 5.36
C PRO A 70 -2.26 -21.12 6.20
N MET A 71 -3.20 -20.19 6.08
CA MET A 71 -3.25 -18.99 6.92
C MET A 71 -3.59 -19.35 8.37
N ASP A 72 -2.71 -18.98 9.30
CA ASP A 72 -2.93 -18.99 10.75
C ASP A 72 -2.70 -17.57 11.29
N LEU A 73 -3.76 -16.92 11.76
CA LEU A 73 -3.69 -15.53 12.25
C LEU A 73 -2.96 -15.38 13.60
N SER A 74 -2.60 -16.50 14.24
CA SER A 74 -1.72 -16.48 15.42
C SER A 74 -0.25 -16.57 15.09
N ASP A 75 0.05 -16.99 13.86
CA ASP A 75 1.38 -17.09 13.25
C ASP A 75 1.68 -15.77 12.52
N PHE A 76 0.88 -15.46 11.49
CA PHE A 76 0.97 -14.21 10.73
C PHE A 76 -0.38 -13.50 10.63
N ASN A 77 -0.40 -12.20 10.92
CA ASN A 77 -1.53 -11.33 10.69
C ASN A 77 -1.10 -9.96 10.17
N ALA A 78 -1.89 -9.40 9.26
CA ALA A 78 -1.57 -8.14 8.63
C ALA A 78 -2.82 -7.39 8.19
N SER A 79 -2.68 -6.08 8.10
CA SER A 79 -3.65 -5.16 7.52
C SER A 79 -2.92 -4.13 6.68
N LEU A 80 -3.25 -4.10 5.39
CA LEU A 80 -2.64 -3.23 4.40
C LEU A 80 -3.66 -2.24 3.87
N ILE A 81 -3.23 -0.99 3.67
CA ILE A 81 -4.05 0.06 3.06
C ILE A 81 -3.22 0.73 1.98
N TRP A 82 -3.83 0.90 0.81
CA TRP A 82 -3.35 1.82 -0.22
C TRP A 82 -4.28 3.03 -0.29
N GLY A 83 -3.69 4.21 -0.27
CA GLY A 83 -4.39 5.47 -0.49
C GLY A 83 -3.61 6.40 -1.39
N TYR A 84 -4.24 7.49 -1.82
CA TYR A 84 -3.63 8.49 -2.67
C TYR A 84 -4.18 9.87 -2.36
N ASN A 85 -3.46 10.92 -2.74
CA ASN A 85 -3.98 12.27 -2.79
C ASN A 85 -3.72 12.87 -4.17
N ILE A 86 -4.78 13.39 -4.77
CA ILE A 86 -4.75 13.91 -6.15
C ILE A 86 -3.94 15.21 -6.27
N ASN A 87 -3.87 16.01 -5.20
CA ASN A 87 -3.31 17.36 -5.25
C ASN A 87 -1.80 17.39 -4.94
N ASP A 88 -1.33 16.58 -4.01
CA ASP A 88 0.11 16.41 -3.75
C ASP A 88 0.76 15.39 -4.69
N GLY A 89 -0.05 14.59 -5.38
CA GLY A 89 0.38 13.65 -6.39
C GLY A 89 1.03 12.39 -5.83
N LYS A 90 0.78 12.01 -4.58
CA LYS A 90 1.41 10.86 -3.92
C LYS A 90 0.46 9.68 -3.73
N ALA A 91 1.05 8.48 -3.76
CA ALA A 91 0.48 7.28 -3.19
C ALA A 91 0.97 7.11 -1.74
N TYR A 92 0.11 6.54 -0.91
CA TYR A 92 0.36 6.23 0.48
C TYR A 92 0.11 4.74 0.70
N PHE A 93 1.00 4.11 1.45
CA PHE A 93 0.88 2.70 1.81
C PHE A 93 1.11 2.55 3.31
N SER A 94 0.19 1.87 4.00
CA SER A 94 0.39 1.45 5.39
C SER A 94 0.39 -0.06 5.48
N ALA A 95 1.25 -0.58 6.35
CA ALA A 95 1.26 -1.98 6.71
C ALA A 95 1.35 -2.12 8.22
N TRP A 96 0.32 -2.72 8.81
CA TRP A 96 0.37 -3.30 10.14
C TRP A 96 0.65 -4.79 10.02
N VAL A 97 1.58 -5.30 10.84
CA VAL A 97 1.94 -6.72 10.91
C VAL A 97 2.01 -7.13 12.38
N ALA A 98 1.39 -8.26 12.71
CA ALA A 98 1.58 -8.98 13.94
C ALA A 98 2.02 -10.40 13.59
N ASP A 99 3.08 -10.84 14.23
CA ASP A 99 3.75 -12.09 13.92
C ASP A 99 4.19 -12.78 15.21
N ASP A 100 4.27 -14.10 15.21
CA ASP A 100 4.84 -14.84 16.33
C ASP A 100 6.38 -14.74 16.35
N TYR A 101 6.99 -14.36 15.22
CA TYR A 101 8.39 -14.05 15.08
C TYR A 101 8.68 -13.15 13.86
N ILE A 102 9.19 -11.94 14.12
CA ILE A 102 9.66 -11.05 13.03
C ILE A 102 11.18 -11.17 12.86
N ASN A 103 11.63 -11.52 11.65
CA ASN A 103 13.03 -11.48 11.28
C ASN A 103 13.48 -10.10 10.75
N ASP A 104 14.70 -9.68 11.07
CA ASP A 104 15.21 -8.36 10.68
C ASP A 104 15.50 -8.14 9.19
N THR A 105 15.29 -9.16 8.35
CA THR A 105 15.40 -9.10 6.89
C THR A 105 14.07 -9.09 6.15
N GLU A 106 12.95 -9.18 6.88
CA GLU A 106 11.62 -9.19 6.29
C GLU A 106 11.25 -7.84 5.69
N LYS A 107 10.39 -7.89 4.67
CA LYS A 107 10.03 -6.74 3.86
C LYS A 107 8.75 -6.98 3.08
N TRP A 108 8.06 -5.89 2.81
CA TRP A 108 7.08 -5.82 1.75
C TRP A 108 7.80 -5.63 0.43
N SER A 109 7.65 -6.57 -0.50
CA SER A 109 7.97 -6.36 -1.91
C SER A 109 6.71 -5.84 -2.58
N THR A 110 6.69 -4.56 -2.96
CA THR A 110 5.59 -3.97 -3.72
C THR A 110 5.99 -3.79 -5.17
N THR A 111 5.05 -4.06 -6.08
CA THR A 111 5.20 -3.76 -7.49
C THR A 111 4.00 -2.95 -7.96
N THR A 112 4.27 -1.86 -8.66
CA THR A 112 3.27 -0.82 -8.97
C THR A 112 3.32 -0.46 -10.44
N ASP A 113 2.18 -0.45 -11.10
CA ASP A 113 1.95 -0.05 -12.49
C ASP A 113 0.84 1.01 -12.48
N TRP A 114 1.23 2.28 -12.40
CA TRP A 114 0.31 3.37 -12.10
C TRP A 114 -0.55 3.76 -13.29
N ASP A 115 -0.05 3.63 -14.53
CA ASP A 115 -0.85 3.85 -15.74
C ASP A 115 -1.58 2.60 -16.23
N HIS A 116 -1.42 1.47 -15.50
CA HIS A 116 -2.05 0.18 -15.79
C HIS A 116 -1.70 -0.30 -17.21
N SER A 117 -0.44 -0.08 -17.61
CA SER A 117 0.05 -0.41 -18.94
C SER A 117 0.30 -1.90 -19.17
N GLY A 118 0.51 -2.66 -18.08
CA GLY A 118 0.73 -4.10 -18.11
C GLY A 118 2.09 -4.52 -18.67
N GLY A 119 2.24 -5.84 -18.83
CA GLY A 119 3.38 -6.49 -19.47
C GLY A 119 4.66 -6.59 -18.64
N ILE A 120 5.69 -7.15 -19.27
CA ILE A 120 7.00 -7.38 -18.64
C ILE A 120 7.70 -6.05 -18.39
N PHE A 121 8.18 -5.84 -17.17
CA PHE A 121 8.89 -4.63 -16.77
C PHE A 121 10.33 -4.89 -16.31
N ARG A 122 10.85 -6.12 -16.41
CA ARG A 122 12.26 -6.46 -16.15
C ARG A 122 12.65 -7.82 -16.73
N GLY A 123 13.94 -8.08 -16.85
CA GLY A 123 14.45 -9.35 -17.37
C GLY A 123 14.20 -9.48 -18.87
N PHE A 124 14.37 -8.36 -19.58
CA PHE A 124 14.23 -8.21 -21.02
C PHE A 124 15.31 -9.01 -21.77
N ASP A 125 14.97 -9.57 -22.93
CA ASP A 125 15.89 -10.30 -23.80
C ASP A 125 16.53 -9.41 -24.90
N GLN A 126 16.23 -8.11 -24.88
CA GLN A 126 16.69 -7.09 -25.82
C GLN A 126 18.11 -6.57 -25.54
N GLY A 127 18.74 -7.00 -24.43
CA GLY A 127 20.12 -6.66 -24.05
C GLY A 127 20.25 -5.53 -23.01
N ASP A 128 21.47 -5.34 -22.53
CA ASP A 128 21.77 -4.53 -21.33
C ASP A 128 21.35 -3.06 -21.46
N ASP A 129 21.49 -2.45 -22.63
CA ASP A 129 21.08 -1.05 -22.87
C ASP A 129 19.55 -0.90 -22.77
N PHE A 130 18.81 -1.91 -23.25
CA PHE A 130 17.35 -1.93 -23.16
C PHE A 130 16.92 -2.16 -21.71
N GLU A 131 17.51 -3.13 -21.02
CA GLU A 131 17.24 -3.39 -19.60
C GLU A 131 17.54 -2.13 -18.77
N THR A 132 18.68 -1.47 -18.98
CA THR A 132 19.06 -0.23 -18.28
C THR A 132 18.00 0.85 -18.40
N ARG A 133 17.38 1.02 -19.59
CA ARG A 133 16.35 2.04 -19.81
C ARG A 133 14.98 1.60 -19.28
N TRP A 134 14.57 0.38 -19.59
CA TRP A 134 13.18 -0.05 -19.50
C TRP A 134 12.88 -0.92 -18.28
N ALA A 135 13.88 -1.53 -17.64
CA ALA A 135 13.68 -2.22 -16.39
C ALA A 135 13.10 -1.25 -15.36
N SER A 136 12.03 -1.67 -14.72
CA SER A 136 11.25 -0.88 -13.78
C SER A 136 10.79 0.49 -14.27
N ALA A 137 10.70 0.73 -15.58
CA ALA A 137 10.30 2.02 -16.14
C ALA A 137 8.80 2.29 -16.00
N GLN A 138 7.97 1.40 -16.54
CA GLN A 138 6.51 1.57 -16.57
C GLN A 138 5.84 0.98 -15.34
N ALA A 139 6.37 -0.14 -14.83
CA ALA A 139 6.01 -0.68 -13.52
C ALA A 139 7.24 -0.73 -12.61
N GLN A 140 7.13 -0.26 -11.38
CA GLN A 140 8.24 -0.17 -10.44
C GLN A 140 8.18 -1.27 -9.39
N ARG A 141 9.33 -1.77 -8.96
CA ARG A 141 9.42 -2.69 -7.82
C ARG A 141 10.15 -2.02 -6.66
N TYR A 142 9.46 -1.86 -5.54
CA TYR A 142 10.04 -1.40 -4.29
C TYR A 142 10.12 -2.54 -3.28
N ASP A 143 11.27 -2.62 -2.61
CA ASP A 143 11.43 -3.38 -1.39
C ASP A 143 11.33 -2.38 -0.22
N LEU A 144 10.32 -2.57 0.62
CA LEU A 144 9.98 -1.78 1.79
C LEU A 144 10.22 -2.66 3.03
N ALA A 145 11.43 -2.57 3.59
CA ALA A 145 11.83 -3.40 4.72
C ALA A 145 11.03 -3.09 5.99
N GLY A 146 11.00 -4.05 6.91
CA GLY A 146 10.43 -3.86 8.24
C GLY A 146 10.86 -2.50 8.82
N PRO A 147 9.91 -1.62 9.17
CA PRO A 147 10.11 -0.18 9.17
C PRO A 147 10.97 0.34 10.33
N ILE A 148 11.67 -0.48 11.12
CA ILE A 148 12.51 0.04 12.23
C ILE A 148 13.92 -0.55 12.28
N PHE A 149 14.15 -1.71 11.67
CA PHE A 149 15.25 -2.59 12.09
C PHE A 149 16.01 -3.28 10.95
N SER A 150 15.73 -2.93 9.69
CA SER A 150 16.26 -3.63 8.53
C SER A 150 17.77 -3.86 8.58
N SER A 151 18.18 -5.12 8.70
CA SER A 151 19.59 -5.53 8.60
C SER A 151 20.09 -5.52 7.15
N SER A 152 19.19 -5.31 6.19
CA SER A 152 19.49 -5.20 4.75
C SER A 152 20.21 -3.91 4.36
N GLY A 153 20.35 -2.95 5.29
CA GLY A 153 21.06 -1.69 5.06
C GLY A 153 20.26 -0.63 4.29
N TYR A 154 18.97 -0.87 4.08
CA TYR A 154 18.00 0.07 3.51
C TYR A 154 16.62 -0.18 4.12
N TYR A 155 15.80 0.86 4.18
CA TYR A 155 14.38 0.75 4.54
C TYR A 155 13.50 0.73 3.29
N THR A 156 13.84 1.54 2.29
CA THR A 156 13.18 1.55 0.99
C THR A 156 14.21 1.42 -0.12
N ARG A 157 13.89 0.64 -1.15
CA ARG A 157 14.75 0.49 -2.31
C ARG A 157 13.93 0.13 -3.54
N ILE A 158 14.18 0.82 -4.65
CA ILE A 158 13.79 0.31 -5.97
C ILE A 158 14.84 -0.71 -6.45
N ILE A 159 14.37 -1.87 -6.93
CA ILE A 159 15.25 -3.02 -7.18
C ILE A 159 16.17 -2.81 -8.40
N ASP A 160 15.78 -1.95 -9.34
CA ASP A 160 16.64 -1.53 -10.45
C ASP A 160 17.64 -0.44 -10.01
N GLY A 161 18.91 -0.81 -9.95
CA GLY A 161 20.01 0.08 -9.55
C GLY A 161 20.17 1.33 -10.41
N THR A 162 19.72 1.30 -11.67
CA THR A 162 19.79 2.47 -12.56
C THR A 162 18.78 3.55 -12.19
N LYS A 163 17.76 3.20 -11.41
CA LYS A 163 16.66 4.07 -10.98
C LYS A 163 16.61 4.23 -9.47
N ALA A 164 17.65 3.79 -8.77
CA ALA A 164 17.79 3.83 -7.31
C ALA A 164 17.41 5.18 -6.67
N TRP A 165 17.61 6.27 -7.40
CA TRP A 165 17.26 7.63 -6.98
C TRP A 165 15.78 7.78 -6.57
N ALA A 166 14.85 7.06 -7.21
CA ALA A 166 13.43 7.13 -6.87
C ALA A 166 13.03 6.33 -5.63
N GLY A 167 13.91 5.46 -5.12
CA GLY A 167 13.70 4.77 -3.85
C GLY A 167 14.10 5.58 -2.62
N THR A 168 14.39 6.88 -2.79
CA THR A 168 14.94 7.76 -1.75
C THR A 168 14.19 9.08 -1.67
N SER A 169 14.40 9.83 -0.58
CA SER A 169 13.86 11.19 -0.40
C SER A 169 14.17 12.10 -1.59
N PRO A 170 13.19 12.88 -2.12
CA PRO A 170 11.82 13.06 -1.63
C PRO A 170 10.78 12.13 -2.28
N TYR A 171 11.20 11.17 -3.09
CA TYR A 171 10.30 10.34 -3.92
C TYR A 171 9.69 9.19 -3.14
N VAL A 172 10.45 8.63 -2.21
CA VAL A 172 9.94 7.69 -1.23
C VAL A 172 10.37 8.14 0.16
N GLU A 173 9.38 8.32 1.02
CA GLU A 173 9.54 8.64 2.43
C GLU A 173 8.82 7.57 3.25
N TRP A 174 9.27 7.33 4.47
CA TRP A 174 8.69 6.29 5.31
C TRP A 174 8.82 6.65 6.80
N ALA A 175 7.95 6.06 7.61
CA ALA A 175 8.07 6.03 9.07
C ALA A 175 7.51 4.71 9.63
N GLY A 176 7.82 4.40 10.88
CA GLY A 176 7.26 3.23 11.55
C GLY A 176 7.80 3.00 12.95
N GLN A 177 7.15 2.09 13.66
CA GLN A 177 7.45 1.73 15.04
C GLN A 177 7.08 0.29 15.37
N PHE A 178 7.73 -0.29 16.38
CA PHE A 178 7.21 -1.47 17.05
C PHE A 178 6.08 -1.02 17.97
N LEU A 179 4.94 -1.67 17.84
CA LEU A 179 3.82 -1.55 18.78
C LEU A 179 4.03 -2.49 19.97
N ARG A 180 4.70 -3.63 19.72
CA ARG A 180 5.07 -4.62 20.72
C ARG A 180 6.24 -5.48 20.22
N GLY A 181 7.04 -5.99 21.16
CA GLY A 181 8.11 -6.95 20.84
C GLY A 181 9.32 -6.30 20.18
N ASP A 182 10.18 -7.13 19.59
CA ASP A 182 11.40 -6.74 18.88
C ASP A 182 11.82 -7.86 17.92
N VAL A 183 12.63 -7.56 16.92
CA VAL A 183 13.07 -8.55 15.92
C VAL A 183 14.06 -9.56 16.46
N ASN A 184 14.08 -10.74 15.82
CA ASN A 184 15.00 -11.83 16.10
C ASN A 184 14.93 -12.32 17.57
N THR A 185 13.83 -12.05 18.27
CA THR A 185 13.70 -12.42 19.69
C THR A 185 13.08 -13.79 19.92
N GLN A 186 12.55 -14.44 18.86
CA GLN A 186 11.74 -15.68 18.96
C GLN A 186 10.50 -15.49 19.85
N GLU A 187 9.99 -14.25 19.90
CA GLU A 187 8.82 -13.87 20.68
C GLU A 187 7.89 -13.03 19.79
N PRO A 188 6.56 -13.07 20.04
CA PRO A 188 5.61 -12.33 19.22
C PRO A 188 5.89 -10.82 19.19
N ALA A 189 5.85 -10.27 17.98
CA ALA A 189 6.10 -8.87 17.72
C ALA A 189 5.00 -8.26 16.83
N GLU A 190 4.81 -6.96 16.99
CA GLU A 190 3.81 -6.18 16.27
C GLU A 190 4.46 -4.89 15.82
N MET A 191 4.31 -4.54 14.55
CA MET A 191 4.89 -3.35 13.97
C MET A 191 3.91 -2.65 13.04
N PHE A 192 4.15 -1.36 12.88
CA PHE A 192 3.47 -0.53 11.92
C PHE A 192 4.49 0.24 11.08
N GLY A 193 4.23 0.30 9.78
CA GLY A 193 4.99 1.11 8.84
C GLY A 193 4.07 1.84 7.88
N GLU A 194 4.51 3.00 7.46
CA GLU A 194 3.82 3.83 6.49
C GLU A 194 4.80 4.48 5.54
N TYR A 195 4.34 4.69 4.31
CA TYR A 195 5.16 5.12 3.19
C TYR A 195 4.40 6.14 2.36
N SER A 196 5.10 7.16 1.88
CA SER A 196 4.63 7.97 0.76
C SER A 196 5.52 7.73 -0.45
N ILE A 197 4.90 7.58 -1.63
CA ILE A 197 5.55 7.24 -2.88
C ILE A 197 5.11 8.25 -3.94
N VAL A 198 6.06 8.87 -4.63
CA VAL A 198 5.83 9.61 -5.87
C VAL A 198 5.71 8.60 -7.01
N PRO A 199 4.52 8.43 -7.62
CA PRO A 199 4.30 7.43 -8.64
C PRO A 199 4.71 7.94 -10.03
N PHE A 200 5.24 7.05 -10.88
CA PHE A 200 5.69 7.37 -12.23
C PHE A 200 5.07 6.42 -13.26
N ASP A 201 4.58 6.96 -14.37
CA ASP A 201 4.15 6.18 -15.55
C ASP A 201 5.36 5.76 -16.40
N ASP A 202 6.45 6.53 -16.33
CA ASP A 202 7.75 6.19 -16.92
C ASP A 202 8.87 6.81 -16.09
N ILE A 203 9.58 5.98 -15.33
CA ILE A 203 10.76 6.42 -14.58
C ILE A 203 12.05 6.26 -15.42
N HIS A 204 12.79 7.36 -15.54
CA HIS A 204 14.02 7.42 -16.34
C HIS A 204 15.29 7.27 -15.46
N PRO A 205 16.35 6.56 -15.92
CA PRO A 205 17.61 6.44 -15.18
C PRO A 205 18.27 7.79 -14.82
N ASP A 206 18.12 8.79 -15.71
CA ASP A 206 18.75 10.11 -15.54
C ASP A 206 18.05 11.03 -14.53
N GLY A 207 16.95 10.59 -13.91
CA GLY A 207 16.29 11.34 -12.83
C GLY A 207 14.85 11.78 -13.13
N ALA A 208 14.25 12.42 -12.13
CA ALA A 208 12.85 12.86 -12.17
C ALA A 208 12.54 13.81 -13.32
N ASP A 209 13.46 14.72 -13.67
CA ASP A 209 13.28 15.69 -14.76
C ASP A 209 13.14 15.02 -16.15
N GLN A 210 13.55 13.76 -16.28
CA GLN A 210 13.39 12.96 -17.51
C GLN A 210 12.29 11.90 -17.37
N SER A 211 11.63 11.84 -16.22
CA SER A 211 10.58 10.88 -15.90
C SER A 211 9.20 11.50 -16.14
N VAL A 212 8.17 10.65 -16.25
CA VAL A 212 6.77 11.03 -16.32
C VAL A 212 6.10 10.63 -15.02
N GLN A 213 5.78 11.60 -14.17
CA GLN A 213 5.01 11.35 -12.94
C GLN A 213 3.57 10.99 -13.31
N HIS A 214 2.98 10.05 -12.57
CA HIS A 214 1.61 9.62 -12.74
C HIS A 214 0.62 10.78 -12.55
N ALA A 215 -0.38 10.85 -13.43
CA ALA A 215 -1.46 11.82 -13.34
C ALA A 215 -2.73 11.15 -12.78
N TRP A 216 -3.00 11.39 -11.50
CA TRP A 216 -4.15 10.83 -10.79
C TRP A 216 -5.49 11.28 -11.39
N VAL A 217 -6.37 10.31 -11.65
CA VAL A 217 -7.74 10.55 -12.11
C VAL A 217 -8.70 9.63 -11.35
N GLU A 218 -9.66 10.20 -10.63
CA GLU A 218 -10.67 9.40 -9.93
C GLU A 218 -11.38 8.42 -10.88
N GLY A 219 -11.65 7.20 -10.38
CA GLY A 219 -12.34 6.16 -11.12
C GLY A 219 -11.47 5.40 -12.13
N THR A 220 -10.20 5.76 -12.35
CA THR A 220 -9.29 4.91 -13.11
C THR A 220 -8.77 3.75 -12.26
N VAL A 221 -8.15 2.78 -12.93
CA VAL A 221 -7.54 1.61 -12.29
C VAL A 221 -6.04 1.75 -12.33
N VAL A 222 -5.37 1.31 -11.27
CA VAL A 222 -3.92 1.12 -11.19
C VAL A 222 -3.61 -0.33 -10.84
N GLY A 223 -2.45 -0.83 -11.25
CA GLY A 223 -2.01 -2.19 -11.01
C GLY A 223 -1.05 -2.23 -9.83
N ILE A 224 -1.36 -3.01 -8.80
CA ILE A 224 -0.46 -3.19 -7.64
C ILE A 224 -0.44 -4.65 -7.21
N GLU A 225 0.75 -5.15 -6.89
CA GLU A 225 0.92 -6.35 -6.07
C GLU A 225 1.79 -6.02 -4.86
N VAL A 226 1.51 -6.70 -3.75
CA VAL A 226 2.21 -6.52 -2.49
C VAL A 226 2.45 -7.87 -1.85
N ASN A 227 3.70 -8.13 -1.46
CA ASN A 227 4.11 -9.41 -0.92
C ASN A 227 4.93 -9.28 0.36
N TRP A 228 4.64 -10.11 1.36
CA TRP A 228 5.45 -10.30 2.56
C TRP A 228 6.13 -11.66 2.52
N GLY A 229 7.45 -11.68 2.71
CA GLY A 229 8.16 -12.92 3.00
C GLY A 229 8.18 -13.11 4.51
N ASP A 230 7.37 -14.05 4.96
CA ASP A 230 7.26 -14.49 6.34
C ASP A 230 8.41 -15.47 6.61
N LYS A 231 9.11 -15.30 7.74
CA LYS A 231 10.33 -16.06 8.02
C LYS A 231 10.34 -16.56 9.44
N ASP A 232 10.08 -17.85 9.56
CA ASP A 232 10.22 -18.55 10.81
C ASP A 232 11.67 -18.80 11.27
N ALA A 233 11.83 -19.10 12.56
CA ALA A 233 13.13 -19.29 13.20
C ALA A 233 13.92 -20.54 12.76
N ASP A 234 13.37 -21.43 11.91
CA ASP A 234 14.08 -22.65 11.47
C ASP A 234 15.17 -22.32 10.42
N PRO A 235 16.48 -22.52 10.72
CA PRO A 235 17.56 -22.18 9.82
C PRO A 235 17.65 -23.20 8.65
N GLY A 236 16.80 -23.04 7.64
CA GLY A 236 16.81 -23.91 6.47
C GLY A 236 15.67 -23.68 5.46
N SER A 237 14.56 -23.11 5.90
CA SER A 237 13.49 -22.61 5.05
C SER A 237 13.86 -21.21 4.54
N TYR A 238 14.05 -21.07 3.23
CA TYR A 238 13.72 -19.81 2.58
C TYR A 238 12.21 -19.56 2.83
N ASP A 239 11.83 -18.32 3.15
CA ASP A 239 10.45 -17.82 3.37
C ASP A 239 9.40 -18.95 3.45
N ASP A 240 9.08 -19.42 4.65
CA ASP A 240 8.17 -20.54 4.85
C ASP A 240 6.73 -20.20 4.39
N ALA A 241 6.38 -18.92 4.40
CA ALA A 241 5.26 -18.37 3.65
C ALA A 241 5.62 -17.10 2.87
N TYR A 242 4.95 -16.91 1.73
CA TYR A 242 5.04 -15.69 0.94
C TYR A 242 3.64 -15.17 0.67
N TRP A 243 3.18 -14.27 1.54
CA TRP A 243 1.84 -13.74 1.55
C TRP A 243 1.69 -12.66 0.49
N SER A 244 0.66 -12.75 -0.35
CA SER A 244 0.41 -11.90 -1.51
C SER A 244 -0.96 -11.25 -1.38
N GLY A 245 -1.07 -9.97 -1.74
CA GLY A 245 -2.35 -9.27 -1.78
C GLY A 245 -3.31 -9.85 -2.81
N PHE A 246 -2.81 -10.27 -3.98
CA PHE A 246 -3.65 -10.74 -5.10
C PHE A 246 -3.26 -12.12 -5.64
N GLY A 247 -2.11 -12.67 -5.24
CA GLY A 247 -1.67 -14.01 -5.63
C GLY A 247 -1.03 -14.07 -7.02
N GLY A 248 -0.53 -12.94 -7.54
CA GLY A 248 0.08 -12.85 -8.85
C GLY A 248 1.41 -13.59 -8.97
N VAL A 249 1.36 -14.83 -9.47
CA VAL A 249 2.57 -15.61 -9.76
C VAL A 249 3.34 -14.96 -10.89
N GLY A 250 4.52 -14.41 -10.56
CA GLY A 250 5.36 -13.71 -11.54
C GLY A 250 5.21 -12.18 -11.52
N ALA A 251 4.40 -11.62 -10.62
CA ALA A 251 4.28 -10.17 -10.41
C ALA A 251 5.64 -9.48 -10.15
N SER A 252 6.63 -10.24 -9.64
CA SER A 252 7.98 -9.72 -9.53
C SER A 252 8.64 -9.26 -10.85
N ARG A 253 8.08 -9.63 -12.03
CA ARG A 253 8.59 -9.25 -13.37
C ARG A 253 7.54 -8.75 -14.38
N ASP A 254 6.26 -9.06 -14.18
CA ASP A 254 5.21 -8.90 -15.19
C ASP A 254 3.97 -8.27 -14.56
N ALA A 255 3.61 -7.07 -15.02
CA ALA A 255 2.51 -6.27 -14.51
C ALA A 255 1.13 -6.84 -14.87
N ASP A 256 1.05 -7.74 -15.86
CA ASP A 256 -0.16 -8.52 -16.15
C ASP A 256 -0.55 -9.49 -15.01
N GLN A 257 0.30 -9.59 -13.98
CA GLN A 257 0.04 -10.40 -12.78
C GLN A 257 -0.40 -9.55 -11.59
N PHE A 258 -0.58 -8.23 -11.76
CA PHE A 258 -0.97 -7.36 -10.64
C PHE A 258 -2.45 -7.45 -10.33
N GLY A 259 -2.79 -7.04 -9.11
CA GLY A 259 -4.16 -6.77 -8.70
C GLY A 259 -4.65 -5.42 -9.18
N ASP A 260 -5.96 -5.30 -9.38
CA ASP A 260 -6.60 -4.05 -9.75
C ASP A 260 -7.00 -3.24 -8.51
N TYR A 261 -6.57 -1.98 -8.46
CA TYR A 261 -7.08 -0.97 -7.54
C TYR A 261 -7.86 0.10 -8.31
N LEU A 262 -9.15 0.24 -8.00
CA LEU A 262 -9.94 1.38 -8.44
C LEU A 262 -9.62 2.60 -7.56
N LEU A 263 -9.26 3.72 -8.19
CA LEU A 263 -9.06 4.99 -7.51
C LEU A 263 -10.41 5.55 -7.04
N ALA A 264 -10.72 5.40 -5.76
CA ALA A 264 -12.00 5.83 -5.21
C ALA A 264 -12.10 7.36 -5.14
N PRO A 265 -13.29 7.95 -5.29
CA PRO A 265 -13.48 9.37 -4.97
C PRO A 265 -13.30 9.61 -3.47
N ILE A 266 -13.17 10.88 -3.07
CA ILE A 266 -13.19 11.26 -1.64
C ILE A 266 -14.50 10.77 -1.00
N GLU A 267 -14.40 10.06 0.12
CA GLU A 267 -15.59 9.57 0.84
C GLU A 267 -16.43 10.71 1.43
N GLU A 268 -17.75 10.54 1.35
CA GLU A 268 -18.67 11.44 2.04
C GLU A 268 -18.59 11.25 3.56
N GLY A 269 -18.63 12.35 4.32
CA GLY A 269 -18.70 12.30 5.79
C GLY A 269 -17.36 12.21 6.51
N LEU A 270 -16.24 12.32 5.79
CA LEU A 270 -14.92 12.52 6.40
C LEU A 270 -14.87 13.83 7.19
N PRO A 271 -14.01 13.93 8.24
CA PRO A 271 -13.84 15.15 9.01
C PRO A 271 -13.53 16.36 8.11
N GLU A 272 -14.28 17.45 8.26
CA GLU A 272 -14.02 18.67 7.50
C GLU A 272 -12.74 19.39 7.99
N ALA A 273 -12.09 20.11 7.09
CA ALA A 273 -10.91 20.90 7.43
C ALA A 273 -11.23 21.89 8.56
N GLY A 274 -10.52 21.77 9.70
CA GLY A 274 -10.72 22.61 10.87
C GLY A 274 -11.85 22.19 11.80
N ALA A 275 -12.46 21.01 11.59
CA ALA A 275 -13.35 20.40 12.57
C ALA A 275 -12.55 19.97 13.83
N THR A 276 -12.41 20.88 14.79
CA THR A 276 -11.85 20.52 16.10
C THR A 276 -12.84 19.63 16.84
N ALA A 277 -12.39 18.46 17.31
CA ALA A 277 -13.13 17.59 18.22
C ALA A 277 -13.35 18.28 19.58
N VAL A 278 -14.30 19.21 19.63
CA VAL A 278 -14.77 19.83 20.87
C VAL A 278 -16.26 20.09 20.76
N GLU A 279 -17.09 19.05 20.93
CA GLU A 279 -18.32 19.29 21.66
C GLU A 279 -17.93 19.45 23.13
N ALA A 280 -17.76 20.71 23.54
CA ALA A 280 -17.60 21.07 24.93
C ALA A 280 -18.82 20.56 25.70
N SER A 281 -18.71 19.39 26.32
CA SER A 281 -19.58 19.02 27.43
C SER A 281 -19.28 20.00 28.56
N THR A 282 -19.91 21.17 28.52
CA THR A 282 -19.80 22.16 29.58
C THR A 282 -20.33 21.53 30.86
N TRP A 283 -19.44 21.24 31.81
CA TRP A 283 -19.74 20.87 33.20
C TRP A 283 -20.31 22.07 33.98
N GLY A 284 -21.33 22.72 33.42
CA GLY A 284 -22.00 23.86 33.99
C GLY A 284 -23.38 23.50 34.51
N GLN A 285 -23.47 22.78 35.64
CA GLN A 285 -24.54 22.92 36.64
C GLN A 285 -24.31 22.03 37.89
N ILE A 286 -23.34 22.40 38.73
CA ILE A 286 -23.54 22.23 40.18
C ILE A 286 -24.02 23.60 40.68
N LYS A 287 -25.34 23.82 40.65
CA LYS A 287 -25.96 24.85 41.47
C LYS A 287 -26.38 24.22 42.78
N SER A 288 -25.70 24.66 43.83
CA SER A 288 -26.16 24.61 45.22
C SER A 288 -27.64 25.00 45.34
N SER A 289 -28.39 24.21 46.11
CA SER A 289 -29.55 24.72 46.84
C SER A 289 -29.72 23.91 48.13
N PHE A 290 -29.37 24.58 49.22
CA PHE A 290 -29.80 24.48 50.64
C PHE A 290 -30.16 23.12 51.23
#